data_AF-A0A9D7ZVI6-F1
#
_entry.id   AF-A0A9D7ZVI6-F1
#
_cell.length_a   1.000
_cell.length_b   1.000
_cell.length_c   1.000
_cell.angle_alpha   90.00
_cell.angle_beta   90.00
_cell.angle_gamma   90.00
#
_symmetry.space_group_name_H-M   'P 1'
#
loop_
_entity.id
_entity.type
_entity.pdbx_description
1 polymer ?
#
loop_
_entity_poly.entity_id
_entity_poly.type
_entity_poly.pdbx_seq_one_letter_code
_entity_poly.pdbx_strand_id
1 'polypeptide(L)' 'MDETKKLHVLWTTGEKDVAIRMIFQYLMNAKANGWWDEINLIIWGPSAKLTAEDKEIQ' A
#
# COMPACT_ATOMS: atom_id res chain seq x y z
N MET A 1 11.04 21.00 16.17
CA MET A 1 11.09 19.53 15.99
C MET A 1 10.43 19.28 14.66
N ASP A 2 11.17 18.74 13.70
CA ASP A 2 10.59 18.39 12.40
C ASP A 2 9.59 17.26 12.64
N GLU A 3 8.36 17.42 12.16
CA GLU A 3 7.28 16.48 12.42
C GLU A 3 7.50 15.26 11.52
N THR A 4 7.69 14.07 12.09
CA THR A 4 7.94 12.85 11.31
C THR A 4 6.78 12.59 10.37
N LYS A 5 7.04 12.54 9.06
CA LYS A 5 6.03 12.36 8.02
C LYS A 5 5.69 10.89 7.88
N LYS A 6 4.53 10.50 8.40
CA LYS A 6 4.02 9.13 8.32
C LYS A 6 2.83 9.03 7.37
N LEU A 7 2.84 8.02 6.51
CA LEU A 7 1.72 7.66 5.65
C LEU A 7 1.07 6.37 6.16
N HIS A 8 -0.24 6.42 6.39
CA HIS A 8 -1.07 5.24 6.64
C HIS A 8 -2.02 5.03 5.47
N VAL A 9 -1.97 3.85 4.86
CA VAL A 9 -2.85 3.47 3.75
C VAL A 9 -3.72 2.30 4.19
N LEU A 10 -5.03 2.53 4.29
CA LEU A 10 -6.01 1.47 4.48
C LEU A 10 -6.45 0.95 3.12
N TRP A 11 -6.02 -0.26 2.78
CA TRP A 11 -6.39 -0.92 1.54
C TRP A 11 -7.61 -1.81 1.76
N THR A 12 -8.75 -1.44 1.18
CA THR A 12 -10.02 -2.18 1.32
C THR A 12 -10.54 -2.84 0.05
N THR A 13 -10.16 -2.35 -1.13
CA THR A 13 -10.63 -2.91 -2.41
C THR A 13 -10.02 -4.28 -2.72
N GLY A 14 -10.81 -5.19 -3.29
CA GLY A 14 -10.34 -6.46 -3.83
C GLY A 14 -9.96 -6.40 -5.32
N GLU A 15 -9.91 -5.21 -5.91
CA GLU A 15 -9.57 -5.03 -7.32
C GLU A 15 -8.05 -5.05 -7.52
N LYS A 16 -7.58 -6.11 -8.19
CA LYS A 16 -6.16 -6.34 -8.46
C LYS A 16 -5.49 -5.18 -9.20
N ASP A 17 -6.16 -4.62 -10.22
CA ASP A 17 -5.60 -3.52 -11.00
C ASP A 17 -5.36 -2.27 -10.14
N VAL A 18 -6.24 -1.98 -9.17
CA VAL A 18 -6.05 -0.87 -8.24
C VAL A 18 -4.83 -1.12 -7.33
N ALA A 19 -4.66 -2.35 -6.86
CA ALA A 19 -3.50 -2.72 -6.04
C ALA A 19 -2.19 -2.49 -6.81
N ILE A 20 -2.08 -3.03 -8.02
CA ILE A 20 -0.84 -3.00 -8.83
C ILE A 20 -0.57 -1.60 -9.38
N ARG A 21 -1.57 -0.98 -10.03
CA ARG A 21 -1.37 0.24 -10.82
C ARG A 21 -1.43 1.52 -9.98
N MET A 22 -2.02 1.46 -8.80
CA MET A 22 -2.19 2.63 -7.94
C MET A 22 -1.49 2.46 -6.59
N ILE A 23 -1.93 1.49 -5.77
CA ILE A 23 -1.45 1.37 -4.38
C ILE A 23 0.05 1.07 -4.36
N PHE A 24 0.48 -0.03 -4.98
CA PHE A 24 1.87 -0.44 -4.95
C PHE A 24 2.77 0.53 -5.71
N GLN A 25 2.34 1.03 -6.87
CA GLN A 25 3.09 2.05 -7.60
C GLN A 25 3.35 3.31 -6.76
N TYR A 26 2.33 3.85 -6.10
CA TYR A 26 2.52 5.02 -5.24
C TYR A 26 3.42 4.71 -4.05
N LEU A 27 3.16 3.62 -3.32
CA LEU A 27 3.93 3.27 -2.12
C LEU A 27 5.40 2.98 -2.45
N MET A 28 5.69 2.30 -3.57
CA MET A 28 7.05 2.03 -4.01
C MET A 28 7.79 3.33 -4.36
N ASN A 29 7.17 4.22 -5.16
CA ASN A 29 7.78 5.49 -5.52
C ASN A 29 7.98 6.39 -4.29
N ALA A 30 7.00 6.41 -3.38
CA ALA A 30 7.09 7.18 -2.14
C ALA A 30 8.23 6.71 -1.25
N LYS A 31 8.42 5.39 -1.13
CA LYS A 31 9.55 4.80 -0.40
C LYS A 31 10.88 5.08 -1.10
N ALA A 32 10.95 4.91 -2.42
CA ALA A 32 12.18 5.09 -3.19
C ALA A 32 12.67 6.55 -3.19
N ASN A 33 11.76 7.52 -3.19
CA ASN A 33 12.08 8.94 -3.21
C ASN A 33 12.08 9.59 -1.81
N GLY A 34 11.85 8.82 -0.74
CA GLY A 34 11.82 9.34 0.62
C GLY A 34 10.74 10.41 0.86
N TRP A 35 9.57 10.27 0.23
CA TRP A 35 8.47 11.22 0.41
C TRP A 35 7.89 11.17 1.83
N TRP A 36 7.97 10.00 2.47
CA TRP A 36 7.52 9.73 3.82
C TRP A 36 8.64 9.01 4.59
N ASP A 37 8.79 9.33 5.87
CA ASP A 37 9.75 8.68 6.77
C ASP A 37 9.30 7.24 7.10
N GLU A 38 7.98 7.05 7.20
CA GLU A 38 7.36 5.77 7.52
C GLU A 38 6.10 5.56 6.68
N ILE A 39 5.93 4.36 6.13
CA ILE A 39 4.76 3.97 5.35
C ILE A 39 4.18 2.70 5.96
N ASN A 40 2.91 2.76 6.35
CA ASN A 40 2.15 1.64 6.90
C ASN A 40 0.99 1.29 5.95
N LEU A 41 1.04 0.10 5.36
CA LEU A 41 -0.06 -0.45 4.57
C LEU A 41 -0.89 -1.40 5.44
N ILE A 42 -2.16 -1.07 5.64
CA ILE A 42 -3.12 -1.86 6.42
C ILE A 42 -4.02 -2.60 5.44
N ILE A 43 -3.96 -3.93 5.47
CA ILE A 43 -4.79 -4.81 4.65
C ILE A 43 -6.06 -5.13 5.42
N TRP A 44 -7.23 -4.75 4.89
CA TRP A 44 -8.51 -4.93 5.55
C TRP A 44 -9.63 -5.29 4.58
N GLY A 45 -10.39 -6.35 4.87
CA GLY A 45 -11.60 -6.67 4.11
C GLY A 45 -11.28 -7.39 2.80
N PRO A 46 -11.91 -7.04 1.66
CA PRO A 46 -11.71 -7.72 0.38
C PRO A 46 -10.24 -7.82 -0.07
N SER A 47 -9.42 -6.82 0.25
CA SER A 47 -7.97 -6.84 -0.01
C SER A 47 -7.28 -8.03 0.65
N ALA A 48 -7.66 -8.41 1.87
CA ALA A 48 -7.07 -9.54 2.60
C ALA A 48 -7.26 -10.87 1.85
N LYS A 49 -8.45 -11.07 1.26
CA LYS A 49 -8.72 -12.24 0.42
C LYS A 49 -7.88 -12.21 -0.85
N LEU A 50 -7.82 -11.07 -1.53
CA LEU A 50 -6.99 -10.90 -2.73
C LEU A 50 -5.51 -11.20 -2.43
N THR A 51 -4.96 -10.70 -1.33
CA THR A 51 -3.57 -11.00 -0.91
C THR A 51 -3.37 -12.48 -0.59
N ALA A 52 -4.37 -13.17 -0.04
CA ALA A 52 -4.27 -14.59 0.30
C ALA A 52 -4.37 -15.53 -0.92
N GLU A 53 -5.05 -15.12 -1.98
CA GLU A 53 -5.39 -16.00 -3.11
C GLU A 53 -4.61 -15.70 -4.40
N ASP A 54 -4.11 -14.47 -4.59
CA ASP A 54 -3.42 -14.07 -5.83
C ASP A 54 -1.89 -14.07 -5.66
N LYS A 55 -1.21 -14.99 -6.36
CA LYS A 55 0.26 -15.13 -6.32
C LYS A 55 1.04 -13.94 -6.82
N GLU A 56 0.45 -13.06 -7.63
CA GLU A 56 1.13 -11.84 -8.10
C GLU A 56 1.14 -10.75 -7.03
N ILE A 57 0.21 -10.83 -6.08
CA ILE A 57 0.07 -9.89 -4.97
C ILE A 57 0.93 -10.32 -3.76
N GLN A 58 1.29 -11.60 -3.66
CA GLN A 58 2.12 -12.21 -2.61
C GLN A 58 3.62 -11.97 -2.83
#